data_AF-A0A1U8IWW1-F1
#
_entry.id   AF-A0A1U8IWW1-F1
#
_cell.length_a   1.000
_cell.length_b   1.000
_cell.length_c   1.000
_cell.angle_alpha   90.00
_cell.angle_beta   90.00
_cell.angle_gamma   90.00
#
_symmetry.space_group_name_H-M   'P 1'
#
loop_
_entity.id
_entity.type
_entity.pdbx_description
1 polymer ?
#
loop_
_entity_poly.entity_id
_entity_poly.type
_entity_poly.pdbx_seq_one_letter_code
_entity_poly.pdbx_strand_id
1 'polypeptide(L)'
;MISALRWLVNHMLDLGFSKSLSEWIGTNLKKAGGEETWAFNLEGAVQMFHSYRELSYWSLLEHPPKGLEISIVRAEKSDRWDADVITRLESLASPEGDGSAGKISVHVLPSSGHWVHVDNPKGLLEIMAPKLKSLMP
;
A
#
# COMPACT_ATOMS: atom_id res chain seq x y z
N MET A 1 -32.07 -12.28 19.68
CA MET A 1 -30.91 -11.36 19.68
C MET A 1 -30.16 -11.59 18.37
N ILE A 2 -30.05 -10.58 17.50
CA ILE A 2 -29.21 -10.66 16.30
C ILE A 2 -27.76 -10.46 16.76
N SER A 3 -26.80 -11.26 16.30
CA SER A 3 -25.38 -11.06 16.63
C SER A 3 -24.87 -9.74 16.05
N ALA A 4 -23.88 -9.10 16.67
CA ALA A 4 -23.36 -7.80 16.19
C ALA A 4 -22.77 -7.94 14.78
N LEU A 5 -22.18 -9.10 14.46
CA LEU A 5 -21.78 -9.45 13.10
C LEU A 5 -22.94 -9.35 12.10
N ARG A 6 -24.07 -10.01 12.37
CA ARG A 6 -25.22 -10.01 11.43
C ARG A 6 -25.83 -8.61 11.33
N TRP A 7 -25.87 -7.87 12.43
CA TRP A 7 -26.33 -6.48 12.41
C TRP A 7 -25.43 -5.60 11.54
N LEU A 8 -24.10 -5.67 11.73
CA LEU A 8 -23.13 -4.86 11.00
C LEU A 8 -23.17 -5.15 9.49
N VAL A 9 -23.20 -6.42 9.09
CA VAL A 9 -23.28 -6.81 7.68
C VAL A 9 -24.56 -6.27 7.03
N ASN A 10 -25.71 -6.43 7.69
CA ASN A 10 -26.98 -5.90 7.17
C ASN A 10 -26.96 -4.38 7.08
N HIS A 11 -26.44 -3.70 8.10
CA HIS A 11 -26.35 -2.24 8.10
C HIS A 11 -25.49 -1.71 6.94
N MET A 12 -24.35 -2.35 6.66
CA MET A 12 -23.50 -1.96 5.52
C MET A 12 -24.18 -2.22 4.17
N LEU A 13 -24.94 -3.31 4.04
CA LEU A 13 -25.74 -3.58 2.85
C LEU A 13 -26.81 -2.50 2.64
N ASP A 14 -27.49 -2.08 3.71
CA ASP A 14 -28.51 -1.01 3.67
C ASP A 14 -27.90 0.35 3.27
N LEU A 15 -26.62 0.57 3.59
CA LEU A 15 -25.83 1.74 3.15
C LEU A 15 -25.33 1.61 1.69
N GLY A 16 -25.60 0.50 1.01
CA GLY A 16 -25.25 0.27 -0.40
C GLY A 16 -23.86 -0.34 -0.63
N PHE A 17 -23.16 -0.80 0.41
CA PHE A 17 -21.90 -1.50 0.23
C PHE A 17 -22.11 -2.90 -0.35
N SER A 18 -21.09 -3.45 -1.01
CA SER A 18 -21.16 -4.82 -1.53
C SER A 18 -21.20 -5.84 -0.39
N LYS A 19 -21.84 -6.99 -0.66
CA LYS A 19 -21.88 -8.11 0.29
C LYS A 19 -20.48 -8.59 0.68
N SER A 20 -19.59 -8.76 -0.31
CA SER A 20 -18.22 -9.21 -0.07
C SER A 20 -17.44 -8.26 0.85
N LEU A 21 -17.58 -6.95 0.65
CA LEU A 21 -16.95 -5.95 1.51
C LEU A 21 -17.54 -5.99 2.92
N SER A 22 -18.86 -6.07 3.03
CA SER A 22 -19.57 -6.08 4.32
C SER A 22 -19.19 -7.30 5.16
N GLU A 23 -19.16 -8.49 4.55
CA GLU A 23 -18.72 -9.73 5.20
C GLU A 23 -17.25 -9.65 5.62
N TRP A 24 -16.37 -9.13 4.75
CA TRP A 24 -14.95 -8.97 5.07
C TRP A 24 -14.72 -8.02 6.25
N ILE A 25 -15.38 -6.86 6.28
CA ILE A 25 -15.30 -5.94 7.43
C ILE A 25 -15.78 -6.63 8.71
N GLY A 26 -16.85 -7.41 8.64
CA GLY A 26 -17.38 -8.19 9.77
C GLY A 26 -16.37 -9.17 10.39
N THR A 27 -15.40 -9.67 9.62
CA THR A 27 -14.34 -10.57 10.15
C THR A 27 -13.42 -9.90 11.17
N ASN A 28 -13.45 -8.57 11.26
CA ASN A 28 -12.66 -7.80 12.22
C ASN A 28 -13.34 -7.62 13.57
N LEU A 29 -14.50 -8.23 13.81
CA LEU A 29 -15.11 -8.28 15.13
C LEU A 29 -14.51 -9.42 15.97
N LYS A 30 -14.20 -9.14 17.24
CA LYS A 30 -13.76 -10.12 18.24
C LYS A 30 -14.68 -10.09 19.45
N LYS A 31 -14.73 -11.21 20.18
CA LYS A 31 -15.40 -11.26 21.49
C LYS A 31 -14.43 -10.82 22.58
N ALA A 32 -14.87 -9.89 23.43
CA ALA A 32 -14.14 -9.43 24.61
C ALA A 32 -15.12 -9.29 25.77
N GLY A 33 -14.92 -10.03 26.86
CA GLY A 33 -15.74 -9.91 28.07
C GLY A 33 -17.23 -10.25 27.91
N GLY A 34 -17.61 -11.01 26.87
CA GLY A 34 -19.02 -11.31 26.56
C GLY A 34 -19.66 -10.37 25.54
N GLU A 35 -18.98 -9.30 25.16
CA GLU A 35 -19.41 -8.35 24.13
C GLU A 35 -18.60 -8.53 22.84
N GLU A 36 -19.15 -8.13 21.69
CA GLU A 36 -18.44 -8.08 20.41
C GLU A 36 -17.88 -6.67 20.19
N THR A 37 -16.59 -6.55 19.89
CA THR A 37 -15.88 -5.28 19.66
C THR A 37 -14.90 -5.40 18.49
N TRP A 38 -14.36 -4.28 18.02
CA TRP A 38 -13.37 -4.27 16.94
C TRP A 38 -12.05 -4.92 17.38
N ALA A 39 -11.44 -5.70 16.48
CA ALA A 39 -10.13 -6.29 16.68
C ALA A 39 -9.01 -5.24 16.70
N PHE A 40 -9.28 -4.05 16.14
CA PHE A 40 -8.36 -2.92 16.04
C PHE A 40 -9.00 -1.62 16.56
N ASN A 41 -8.18 -0.59 16.75
CA ASN A 41 -8.66 0.74 17.12
C ASN A 41 -9.24 1.45 15.89
N LEU A 42 -10.57 1.57 15.82
CA LEU A 42 -11.26 2.19 14.69
C LEU A 42 -10.93 3.69 14.53
N GLU A 43 -10.84 4.42 15.64
CA GLU A 43 -10.46 5.84 15.61
C GLU A 43 -9.03 6.01 15.08
N GLY A 44 -8.11 5.15 15.52
CA GLY A 44 -6.75 5.09 15.00
C GLY A 44 -6.70 4.81 13.49
N ALA A 45 -7.54 3.88 13.00
CA ALA A 45 -7.64 3.62 11.56
C ALA A 45 -8.14 4.85 10.77
N VAL A 46 -9.11 5.59 11.30
CA VAL A 46 -9.58 6.86 10.71
C VAL A 46 -8.46 7.90 10.70
N GLN A 47 -7.74 8.08 11.80
CA GLN A 47 -6.60 9.00 11.88
C GLN A 47 -5.50 8.64 10.87
N MET A 48 -5.15 7.35 10.74
CA MET A 48 -4.19 6.87 9.75
C MET A 48 -4.65 7.16 8.31
N PHE A 49 -5.94 7.00 8.02
CA PHE A 49 -6.50 7.33 6.70
C PHE A 49 -6.40 8.84 6.39
N HIS A 50 -6.69 9.71 7.37
CA HIS A 50 -6.50 11.16 7.20
C HIS A 50 -5.03 11.52 6.99
N SER A 51 -4.13 10.96 7.80
CA SER A 51 -2.69 11.16 7.66
C SER A 51 -2.18 10.74 6.27
N TYR A 52 -2.62 9.58 5.77
CA TYR A 52 -2.29 9.11 4.41
C TYR A 52 -2.71 10.10 3.32
N ARG A 53 -3.85 10.80 3.49
CA ARG A 53 -4.36 11.77 2.52
C ARG A 53 -3.64 13.10 2.54
N GLU A 54 -3.07 13.49 3.68
CA GLU A 54 -2.44 14.79 3.88
C GLU A 54 -0.93 14.76 3.68
N LEU A 55 -0.28 13.62 3.95
CA LEU A 55 1.17 13.50 3.86
C LEU A 55 1.65 13.29 2.43
N SER A 56 2.75 13.97 2.10
CA SER A 56 3.45 13.86 0.83
C SER A 56 4.92 13.62 1.08
N TYR A 57 5.45 12.53 0.53
CA TYR A 57 6.87 12.18 0.62
C TYR A 57 7.67 12.55 -0.63
N TRP A 58 7.11 13.40 -1.51
CA TRP A 58 7.81 13.84 -2.73
C TRP A 58 9.15 14.50 -2.44
N SER A 59 9.24 15.33 -1.41
CA SER A 59 10.50 15.97 -1.03
C SER A 59 11.60 14.97 -0.71
N LEU A 60 11.26 13.79 -0.16
CA LEU A 60 12.23 12.72 0.12
C LEU A 60 12.69 12.04 -1.19
N LEU A 61 11.78 11.84 -2.14
CA LEU A 61 12.11 11.25 -3.43
C LEU A 61 12.94 12.19 -4.31
N GLU A 62 12.69 13.49 -4.22
CA GLU A 62 13.43 14.52 -4.97
C GLU A 62 14.80 14.82 -4.37
N HIS A 63 14.95 14.68 -3.06
CA HIS A 63 16.18 14.97 -2.33
C HIS A 63 16.55 13.82 -1.39
N PRO A 64 16.80 12.61 -1.91
CA PRO A 64 17.12 11.46 -1.06
C PRO A 64 18.46 11.71 -0.35
N PRO A 65 18.56 11.50 0.97
CA PRO A 65 19.81 11.62 1.70
C PRO A 65 20.90 10.72 1.12
N LYS A 66 22.15 11.18 1.20
CA LYS A 66 23.31 10.38 0.75
C LYS A 66 23.33 9.01 1.44
N GLY A 67 23.53 7.96 0.65
CA GLY A 67 23.55 6.58 1.13
C GLY A 67 22.17 5.93 1.29
N LEU A 68 21.07 6.67 1.12
CA LEU A 68 19.73 6.09 1.01
C LEU A 68 19.49 5.59 -0.42
N GLU A 69 18.90 4.41 -0.53
CA GLU A 69 18.43 3.87 -1.80
C GLU A 69 16.95 3.49 -1.67
N ILE A 70 16.12 3.99 -2.57
CA ILE A 70 14.68 3.76 -2.60
C ILE A 70 14.33 3.11 -3.93
N SER A 71 13.81 1.89 -3.87
CA SER A 71 13.27 1.18 -5.04
C SER A 71 11.74 1.20 -4.99
N ILE A 72 11.12 1.83 -5.97
CA ILE A 72 9.67 1.91 -6.12
C ILE A 72 9.23 0.83 -7.10
N VAL A 73 8.31 -0.04 -6.69
CA VAL A 73 7.72 -1.06 -7.56
C VAL A 73 6.26 -0.70 -7.84
N ARG A 74 5.96 -0.46 -9.11
CA ARG A 74 4.63 -0.13 -9.63
C ARG A 74 4.06 -1.33 -10.37
N ALA A 75 2.78 -1.61 -10.18
CA ALA A 75 2.07 -2.58 -11.00
C ALA A 75 1.74 -2.01 -12.38
N GLU A 76 1.99 -2.77 -13.45
CA GLU A 76 1.74 -2.32 -14.83
C GLU A 76 0.29 -1.87 -15.07
N LYS A 77 -0.68 -2.59 -14.49
CA LYS A 77 -2.11 -2.35 -14.70
C LYS A 77 -2.74 -1.55 -13.56
N SER A 78 -1.94 -0.85 -12.76
CA SER A 78 -2.47 -0.03 -11.66
C SER A 78 -3.20 1.20 -12.19
N ASP A 79 -4.41 1.43 -11.68
CA ASP A 79 -5.24 2.60 -11.91
C ASP A 79 -5.02 3.72 -10.87
N ARG A 80 -4.03 3.58 -9.98
CA ARG A 80 -3.79 4.50 -8.85
C ARG A 80 -2.77 5.59 -9.15
N TRP A 81 -2.21 5.61 -10.37
CA TRP A 81 -1.11 6.49 -10.75
C TRP A 81 -1.49 7.28 -12.01
N ASP A 82 -1.57 8.59 -11.86
CA ASP A 82 -1.74 9.49 -13.00
C ASP A 82 -0.46 9.54 -13.84
N ALA A 83 -0.60 9.88 -15.13
CA ALA A 83 0.51 9.86 -16.09
C ALA A 83 1.65 10.83 -15.71
N ASP A 84 1.30 12.01 -15.17
CA ASP A 84 2.25 13.01 -14.69
C ASP A 84 3.06 12.50 -13.49
N VAL A 85 2.42 11.77 -12.58
CA VAL A 85 3.11 11.13 -11.46
C VAL A 85 4.12 10.10 -11.93
N ILE A 86 3.74 9.28 -12.93
CA ILE A 86 4.64 8.27 -13.51
C ILE A 86 5.85 8.96 -14.15
N THR A 87 5.63 9.96 -14.99
CA THR A 87 6.71 10.73 -15.63
C THR A 87 7.61 11.40 -14.59
N ARG A 88 7.05 11.95 -13.51
CA ARG A 88 7.84 12.54 -12.41
C ARG A 88 8.71 11.48 -11.74
N LEU A 89 8.18 10.30 -11.41
CA LEU A 89 8.95 9.21 -10.83
C LEU A 89 10.08 8.74 -11.75
N GLU A 90 9.79 8.55 -13.04
CA GLU A 90 10.79 8.13 -14.03
C GLU A 90 11.92 9.16 -14.17
N SER A 91 11.59 10.46 -14.12
CA SER A 91 12.60 11.52 -14.14
C SER A 91 13.58 11.44 -12.95
N LEU A 92 13.09 11.07 -11.75
CA LEU A 92 13.91 10.92 -10.55
C LEU A 92 14.83 9.69 -10.57
N ALA A 93 14.47 8.67 -11.34
CA ALA A 93 15.29 7.46 -11.50
C ALA A 93 16.46 7.66 -12.49
N SER A 94 16.54 8.82 -13.15
CA SER A 94 17.59 9.11 -14.13
C SER A 94 18.98 9.19 -13.48
N PRO A 95 20.03 8.62 -14.09
CA PRO A 95 21.37 8.50 -13.49
C PRO A 95 22.18 9.82 -13.39
N GLU A 96 21.56 10.99 -13.58
CA GLU A 96 22.24 12.28 -13.77
C GLU A 96 22.77 12.93 -12.47
N GLY A 97 22.98 12.15 -11.41
CA GLY A 97 23.53 12.66 -10.14
C GLY A 97 25.06 12.64 -10.10
N ASP A 98 25.66 13.66 -9.49
CA ASP A 98 27.09 13.75 -9.16
C ASP A 98 27.53 12.79 -8.02
N GLY A 99 26.64 11.89 -7.59
CA GLY A 99 26.86 10.94 -6.49
C GLY A 99 26.75 11.55 -5.09
N SER A 100 26.34 12.82 -4.96
CA SER A 100 26.15 13.48 -3.67
C SER A 100 24.83 13.12 -2.97
N ALA A 101 23.80 12.75 -3.74
CA ALA A 101 22.48 12.36 -3.24
C ALA A 101 22.30 10.84 -3.14
N GLY A 102 21.23 10.41 -2.46
CA GLY A 102 20.75 9.04 -2.49
C GLY A 102 20.23 8.62 -3.87
N LYS A 103 19.83 7.36 -4.01
CA LYS A 103 19.41 6.77 -5.30
C LYS A 103 17.94 6.43 -5.28
N ILE A 104 17.25 6.76 -6.37
CA ILE A 104 15.89 6.31 -6.64
C ILE A 104 15.92 5.33 -7.81
N SER A 105 15.13 4.26 -7.75
CA SER A 105 14.91 3.34 -8.87
C SER A 105 13.43 3.04 -8.99
N VAL A 106 12.93 2.96 -10.21
CA VAL A 106 11.51 2.68 -10.48
C VAL A 106 11.43 1.41 -11.31
N HIS A 107 10.61 0.47 -10.87
CA HIS A 107 10.39 -0.82 -11.49
C HIS A 107 8.91 -0.97 -11.84
N VAL A 108 8.62 -1.47 -13.04
CA VAL A 108 7.28 -1.85 -13.43
C VAL A 108 7.17 -3.37 -13.36
N LEU A 109 6.24 -3.88 -12.57
CA LEU A 109 5.94 -5.30 -12.45
C LEU A 109 4.90 -5.68 -13.52
N PRO A 110 5.28 -6.43 -14.57
CA PRO A 110 4.38 -6.77 -15.66
C PRO A 110 3.23 -7.65 -15.19
N SER A 111 2.09 -7.53 -15.88
CA SER A 111 0.89 -8.35 -15.67
C SER A 111 0.33 -8.33 -14.24
N SER A 112 0.57 -7.26 -13.48
CA SER A 112 0.09 -7.10 -12.11
C SER A 112 -0.87 -5.92 -11.94
N GLY A 113 -1.85 -6.07 -11.05
CA GLY A 113 -2.82 -5.05 -10.64
C GLY A 113 -2.59 -4.59 -9.21
N HIS A 114 -3.66 -4.41 -8.42
CA HIS A 114 -3.54 -3.83 -7.08
C HIS A 114 -2.74 -4.68 -6.08
N TRP A 115 -2.78 -6.00 -6.22
CA TRP A 115 -2.18 -6.95 -5.27
C TRP A 115 -0.94 -7.59 -5.88
N VAL A 116 0.13 -6.80 -6.05
CA VAL A 116 1.37 -7.21 -6.74
C VAL A 116 1.96 -8.55 -6.28
N HIS A 117 1.85 -8.87 -4.99
CA HIS A 117 2.36 -10.11 -4.41
C HIS A 117 1.47 -11.33 -4.70
N VAL A 118 0.20 -11.12 -5.04
CA VAL A 118 -0.72 -12.16 -5.49
C VAL A 118 -0.65 -12.30 -7.01
N ASP A 119 -0.64 -11.17 -7.72
CA ASP A 119 -0.75 -11.14 -9.18
C ASP A 119 0.51 -11.64 -9.89
N ASN A 120 1.70 -11.26 -9.40
CA ASN A 120 2.98 -11.72 -9.96
C ASN A 120 4.06 -11.88 -8.88
N PRO A 121 3.93 -12.89 -7.99
CA PRO A 121 4.88 -13.13 -6.90
C PRO A 121 6.30 -13.40 -7.39
N LYS A 122 6.46 -14.11 -8.52
CA LYS A 122 7.78 -14.45 -9.07
C LYS A 122 8.50 -13.22 -9.59
N GLY A 123 7.84 -12.41 -10.42
CA GLY A 123 8.43 -11.17 -10.94
C GLY A 123 8.73 -10.17 -9.82
N LEU A 124 7.88 -10.10 -8.79
CA LEU A 124 8.15 -9.27 -7.62
C LEU A 124 9.43 -9.73 -6.90
N LEU A 125 9.60 -11.04 -6.73
CA LEU A 125 10.80 -11.61 -6.13
C LEU A 125 12.05 -11.33 -6.96
N GLU A 126 11.96 -11.44 -8.29
CA GLU A 126 13.07 -11.14 -9.22
C GLU A 126 13.54 -9.68 -9.11
N ILE A 127 12.61 -8.74 -8.87
CA ILE A 127 12.93 -7.32 -8.63
C ILE A 127 13.58 -7.14 -7.25
N MET A 128 13.03 -7.75 -6.20
CA MET A 128 13.46 -7.49 -4.81
C MET A 128 14.71 -8.27 -4.38
N ALA A 129 14.89 -9.50 -4.85
CA ALA A 129 15.92 -10.42 -4.38
C ALA A 129 17.37 -9.89 -4.55
N PRO A 130 17.74 -9.23 -5.66
CA PRO A 130 19.08 -8.66 -5.80
C PRO A 130 19.41 -7.66 -4.69
N LYS A 131 18.45 -6.80 -4.33
CA LYS A 131 18.66 -5.79 -3.28
C LYS A 131 18.76 -6.44 -1.91
N LEU A 132 17.87 -7.38 -1.59
CA LEU A 132 17.92 -8.12 -0.33
C LEU A 132 19.24 -8.86 -0.17
N LYS A 133 19.73 -9.52 -1.24
CA LYS A 133 21.03 -10.20 -1.25
C LYS A 133 22.18 -9.24 -1.01
N SER A 134 22.13 -8.02 -1.54
CA SER A 134 23.19 -7.01 -1.33
C SER A 134 23.30 -6.51 0.11
N LEU A 135 22.26 -6.70 0.93
CA LEU A 135 22.22 -6.32 2.34
C LEU A 135 22.64 -7.46 3.29
N MET A 136 22.81 -8.66 2.75
CA MET A 136 23.27 -9.81 3.55
C MET A 136 24.78 -9.69 3.80
N PRO A 137 25.24 -9.97 5.04
CA PRO A 137 26.66 -10.00 5.38
C PRO A 137 27.48 -11.02 4.57
#